data_AF-A0AA39QWH0-F1
#
_entry.id   AF-A0AA39QWH0-F1
#
_cell.length_a   1.000
_cell.length_b   1.000
_cell.length_c   1.000
_cell.angle_alpha   90.00
_cell.angle_beta   90.00
_cell.angle_gamma   90.00
#
_symmetry.space_group_name_H-M   'P 1'
#
loop_
_entity.id
_entity.type
_entity.pdbx_description
1 polymer ?
#
loop_
_entity_poly.entity_id
_entity_poly.type
_entity_poly.pdbx_seq_one_letter_code
_entity_poly.pdbx_strand_id
1 'polypeptide(L)'
;MTDNLRTDRSFEVPFPPKPAIQCVYGSQYSEEHEPIMPNLIFTHGAGGTLKADAVVNFSNGFASISKAGIVCFQGNMNLKSRVKMFNALMNHLASSKCLGGRSMGARAAVMAATDETTHLVLISYPLHTDKELRDQILLELPPSVKVIFISGTKDTMCDLDRLENVRSRMKCKTWRVVVQEADHGMNLRPKSGTKDVGRKTGEVVAHWLGNADEGKRESRIGWDHDAAIAQWSGWLSETSNTKSKDDDVADSNHVQTSNHQSKRKVEKTHDELKPSKKRKRRTR
;
A
#
# COMPACT_ATOMS: atom_id res chain seq x y z
N MET A 1 -6.78 12.35 -26.56
CA MET A 1 -6.10 11.12 -26.11
C MET A 1 -7.13 10.02 -26.18
N THR A 2 -6.92 9.05 -27.07
CA THR A 2 -7.87 7.98 -27.38
C THR A 2 -8.21 7.21 -26.12
N ASP A 3 -9.49 7.13 -25.80
CA ASP A 3 -10.06 6.28 -24.77
C ASP A 3 -9.77 4.83 -25.22
N ASN A 4 -8.64 4.26 -24.78
CA ASN A 4 -8.29 2.88 -25.09
C ASN A 4 -9.38 2.00 -24.51
N LEU A 5 -10.23 1.46 -25.40
CA LEU A 5 -11.44 0.70 -25.11
C LEU A 5 -11.12 -0.51 -24.24
N ARG A 6 -11.21 -0.34 -22.92
CA ARG A 6 -11.21 -1.45 -21.96
C ARG A 6 -12.44 -2.30 -22.23
N THR A 7 -12.24 -3.60 -22.43
CA THR A 7 -13.35 -4.56 -22.46
C THR A 7 -13.55 -5.11 -21.05
N ASP A 8 -14.67 -4.72 -20.43
CA ASP A 8 -15.10 -5.31 -19.17
C ASP A 8 -16.06 -6.46 -19.41
N ARG A 9 -15.71 -7.64 -18.89
CA ARG A 9 -16.54 -8.84 -19.00
C ARG A 9 -16.85 -9.38 -17.61
N SER A 10 -18.13 -9.37 -17.26
CA SER A 10 -18.63 -10.00 -16.04
C SER A 10 -18.83 -11.49 -16.26
N PHE A 11 -18.47 -12.30 -15.27
CA PHE A 11 -18.69 -13.75 -15.28
C PHE A 11 -18.77 -14.28 -13.84
N GLU A 12 -19.18 -15.54 -13.69
CA GLU A 12 -19.31 -16.19 -12.39
C GLU A 12 -18.42 -17.43 -12.31
N VAL A 13 -17.81 -17.65 -11.15
CA VAL A 13 -17.05 -18.87 -10.84
C VAL A 13 -17.81 -19.71 -9.82
N PRO A 14 -18.09 -21.01 -10.09
CA PRO A 14 -18.77 -21.88 -9.14
C PRO A 14 -18.06 -21.96 -7.77
N PHE A 15 -18.82 -21.86 -6.67
CA PHE A 15 -18.26 -21.90 -5.30
C PHE A 15 -19.17 -22.63 -4.29
N PRO A 16 -19.53 -23.90 -4.54
CA PRO A 16 -20.44 -24.64 -3.67
C PRO A 16 -19.87 -24.83 -2.25
N PRO A 17 -20.72 -24.90 -1.21
CA PRO A 17 -22.18 -24.74 -1.24
C PRO A 17 -22.63 -23.27 -1.16
N LYS A 18 -21.72 -22.32 -1.37
CA LYS A 18 -22.02 -20.89 -1.37
C LYS A 18 -22.45 -20.44 -2.78
N PRO A 19 -23.05 -19.24 -2.90
CA PRO A 19 -23.32 -18.64 -4.20
C PRO A 19 -22.04 -18.51 -5.03
N ALA A 20 -22.20 -18.53 -6.36
CA ALA A 20 -21.10 -18.33 -7.29
C ALA A 20 -20.40 -16.98 -7.08
N ILE A 21 -19.11 -16.95 -7.38
CA ILE A 21 -18.26 -15.79 -7.17
C ILE A 21 -18.40 -14.86 -8.37
N GLN A 22 -18.94 -13.68 -8.12
CA GLN A 22 -19.05 -12.61 -9.12
C GLN A 22 -17.68 -12.05 -9.45
N CYS A 23 -17.33 -12.02 -10.74
CA CYS A 23 -16.05 -11.56 -11.24
C CYS A 23 -16.23 -10.55 -12.37
N VAL A 24 -15.28 -9.62 -12.48
CA VAL A 24 -15.12 -8.73 -13.64
C VAL A 24 -13.71 -8.90 -14.16
N TYR A 25 -13.59 -9.27 -15.43
CA TYR A 25 -12.34 -9.28 -16.17
C TYR A 25 -12.15 -7.95 -16.89
N GLY A 26 -10.95 -7.37 -16.78
CA GLY A 26 -10.56 -6.16 -17.51
C GLY A 26 -9.24 -6.36 -18.25
N SER A 27 -9.20 -5.92 -19.51
CA SER A 27 -7.99 -5.84 -20.35
C SER A 27 -8.14 -4.80 -21.47
N GLN A 28 -7.03 -4.39 -22.07
CA GLN A 28 -7.00 -3.50 -23.24
C GLN A 28 -7.31 -4.18 -24.59
N TYR A 29 -7.47 -5.51 -24.63
CA TYR A 29 -7.60 -6.24 -25.89
C TYR A 29 -9.04 -6.25 -26.44
N SER A 30 -9.17 -5.96 -27.73
CA SER A 30 -10.37 -6.19 -28.54
C SER A 30 -10.48 -7.67 -28.93
N GLU A 31 -11.70 -8.11 -29.26
CA GLU A 31 -12.10 -9.52 -29.46
C GLU A 31 -11.35 -10.30 -30.57
N GLU A 32 -10.43 -9.67 -31.31
CA GLU A 32 -9.81 -10.22 -32.53
C GLU A 32 -8.52 -11.05 -32.30
N HIS A 33 -8.00 -11.13 -31.07
CA HIS A 33 -6.82 -11.94 -30.73
C HIS A 33 -7.06 -12.77 -29.46
N GLU A 34 -6.35 -13.91 -29.35
CA GLU A 34 -6.51 -14.91 -28.28
C GLU A 34 -6.65 -14.27 -26.88
N PRO A 35 -7.56 -14.77 -26.03
CA PRO A 35 -7.80 -14.20 -24.71
C PRO A 35 -6.51 -14.22 -23.89
N ILE A 36 -5.99 -13.04 -23.58
CA ILE A 36 -4.84 -12.91 -22.68
C ILE A 36 -5.29 -13.40 -21.31
N MET A 37 -4.66 -14.47 -20.83
CA MET A 37 -4.95 -15.03 -19.51
C MET A 37 -4.66 -13.98 -18.42
N PRO A 38 -5.51 -13.87 -17.38
CA PRO A 38 -5.34 -12.82 -16.38
C PRO A 38 -4.02 -12.99 -15.62
N ASN A 39 -3.21 -11.95 -15.64
CA ASN A 39 -1.95 -11.88 -14.91
C ASN A 39 -2.15 -11.56 -13.44
N LEU A 40 -3.34 -11.16 -13.00
CA LEU A 40 -3.63 -10.81 -11.60
C LEU A 40 -5.08 -11.17 -11.22
N ILE A 41 -5.24 -11.95 -10.13
CA ILE A 41 -6.51 -12.10 -9.43
C ILE A 41 -6.54 -11.12 -8.26
N PHE A 42 -7.53 -10.24 -8.22
CA PHE A 42 -7.61 -9.13 -7.26
C PHE A 42 -8.95 -9.08 -6.51
N THR A 43 -8.94 -8.65 -5.25
CA THR A 43 -10.19 -8.37 -4.51
C THR A 43 -10.12 -7.12 -3.63
N HIS A 44 -11.28 -6.52 -3.40
CA HIS A 44 -11.47 -5.28 -2.65
C HIS A 44 -11.27 -5.45 -1.12
N GLY A 45 -11.36 -4.36 -0.37
CA GLY A 45 -11.30 -4.37 1.11
C GLY A 45 -12.55 -4.90 1.81
N ALA A 46 -12.57 -4.79 3.14
CA ALA A 46 -13.74 -5.12 3.96
C ALA A 46 -14.94 -4.23 3.57
N GLY A 47 -16.13 -4.81 3.43
CA GLY A 47 -17.38 -4.10 3.11
C GLY A 47 -17.45 -3.49 1.71
N GLY A 48 -16.37 -3.60 0.91
CA GLY A 48 -16.30 -3.04 -0.43
C GLY A 48 -17.06 -3.86 -1.47
N THR A 49 -17.06 -3.34 -2.69
CA THR A 49 -17.61 -4.02 -3.87
C THR A 49 -16.68 -3.85 -5.06
N LEU A 50 -16.99 -4.52 -6.15
CA LEU A 50 -16.31 -4.32 -7.44
C LEU A 50 -16.45 -2.90 -8.02
N LYS A 51 -17.41 -2.10 -7.50
CA LYS A 51 -17.65 -0.71 -7.92
C LYS A 51 -16.91 0.32 -7.06
N ALA A 52 -16.18 -0.09 -6.02
CA ALA A 52 -15.44 0.84 -5.19
C ALA A 52 -14.36 1.57 -6.02
N ASP A 53 -14.27 2.90 -5.90
CA ASP A 53 -13.34 3.73 -6.66
C ASP A 53 -11.91 3.19 -6.67
N ALA A 54 -11.38 2.79 -5.50
CA ALA A 54 -10.04 2.23 -5.39
C ALA A 54 -9.83 0.96 -6.26
N VAL A 55 -10.86 0.12 -6.43
CA VAL A 55 -10.82 -1.10 -7.27
C VAL A 55 -10.96 -0.73 -8.74
N VAL A 56 -11.90 0.17 -9.07
CA VAL A 56 -12.17 0.59 -10.44
C VAL A 56 -10.98 1.36 -11.01
N ASN A 57 -10.43 2.31 -10.25
CA ASN A 57 -9.30 3.13 -10.69
C ASN A 57 -8.03 2.28 -10.86
N PHE A 58 -7.72 1.43 -9.88
CA PHE A 58 -6.60 0.49 -9.99
C PHE A 58 -6.75 -0.46 -11.17
N SER A 59 -7.91 -1.12 -11.31
CA SER A 59 -8.12 -2.07 -12.41
C SER A 59 -8.08 -1.39 -13.78
N ASN A 60 -8.58 -0.17 -13.91
CA ASN A 60 -8.47 0.63 -15.13
C ASN A 60 -7.02 0.92 -15.50
N GLY A 61 -6.22 1.37 -14.54
CA GLY A 61 -4.81 1.64 -14.77
C GLY A 61 -4.02 0.38 -15.11
N PHE A 62 -4.27 -0.71 -14.38
CA PHE A 62 -3.61 -1.99 -14.61
C PHE A 62 -3.92 -2.54 -16.00
N ALA A 63 -5.19 -2.58 -16.38
CA ALA A 63 -5.65 -3.05 -17.69
C ALA A 63 -5.24 -2.12 -18.84
N SER A 64 -4.72 -0.93 -18.55
CA SER A 64 -4.25 0.02 -19.57
C SER A 64 -2.84 -0.27 -20.12
N ILE A 65 -2.17 -1.29 -19.59
CA ILE A 65 -0.88 -1.74 -20.11
C ILE A 65 -1.11 -2.96 -21.00
N SER A 66 -0.50 -2.95 -22.19
CA SER A 66 -0.62 -4.05 -23.14
C SER A 66 -0.22 -5.39 -22.48
N LYS A 67 -1.00 -6.44 -22.75
CA LYS A 67 -0.85 -7.78 -22.18
C LYS A 67 -1.11 -7.91 -20.67
N ALA A 68 -1.62 -6.87 -20.00
CA ALA A 68 -2.06 -6.96 -18.61
C ALA A 68 -3.56 -7.30 -18.54
N GLY A 69 -3.88 -8.48 -18.03
CA GLY A 69 -5.25 -8.89 -17.70
C GLY A 69 -5.48 -8.96 -16.19
N ILE A 70 -6.60 -8.43 -15.70
CA ILE A 70 -6.98 -8.49 -14.28
C ILE A 70 -8.37 -9.09 -14.11
N VAL A 71 -8.51 -10.04 -13.18
CA VAL A 71 -9.81 -10.50 -12.68
C VAL A 71 -10.03 -9.93 -11.30
N CYS A 72 -11.03 -9.07 -11.15
CA CYS A 72 -11.50 -8.60 -9.84
C CYS A 72 -12.70 -9.44 -9.40
N PHE A 73 -12.69 -9.99 -8.18
CA PHE A 73 -13.81 -10.76 -7.65
C PHE A 73 -14.45 -10.14 -6.40
N GLN A 74 -15.77 -10.32 -6.28
CA GLN A 74 -16.58 -9.84 -5.15
C GLN A 74 -16.38 -10.73 -3.92
N GLY A 75 -15.61 -10.24 -2.94
CA GLY A 75 -15.38 -10.92 -1.66
C GLY A 75 -16.47 -10.64 -0.63
N ASN A 76 -16.64 -11.56 0.32
CA ASN A 76 -17.52 -11.40 1.49
C ASN A 76 -16.75 -10.87 2.72
N MET A 77 -17.40 -10.74 3.89
CA MET A 77 -16.74 -10.22 5.11
C MET A 77 -15.86 -11.23 5.86
N ASN A 78 -15.78 -12.48 5.39
CA ASN A 78 -15.05 -13.55 6.05
C ASN A 78 -13.69 -13.79 5.37
N LEU A 79 -12.61 -13.48 6.10
CA LEU A 79 -11.24 -13.61 5.58
C LEU A 79 -10.91 -15.05 5.10
N LYS A 80 -11.25 -16.08 5.89
CA LYS A 80 -11.03 -17.48 5.50
C LYS A 80 -11.85 -17.86 4.28
N SER A 81 -13.07 -17.34 4.15
CA SER A 81 -13.88 -17.55 2.94
C SER A 81 -13.23 -16.91 1.72
N ARG A 82 -12.63 -15.71 1.83
CA ARG A 82 -11.93 -15.08 0.71
C ARG A 82 -10.71 -15.88 0.25
N VAL A 83 -9.99 -16.49 1.18
CA VAL A 83 -8.89 -17.43 0.85
C VAL A 83 -9.42 -18.59 0.00
N LYS A 84 -10.54 -19.20 0.42
CA LYS A 84 -11.18 -20.27 -0.37
C LYS A 84 -11.66 -19.79 -1.74
N MET A 85 -12.11 -18.54 -1.85
CA MET A 85 -12.50 -17.93 -3.12
C MET A 85 -11.29 -17.75 -4.05
N PHE A 86 -10.15 -17.26 -3.54
CA PHE A 86 -8.91 -17.22 -4.32
C PHE A 86 -8.55 -18.61 -4.87
N ASN A 87 -8.61 -19.65 -4.03
CA ASN A 87 -8.32 -21.02 -4.47
C ASN A 87 -9.28 -21.49 -5.57
N ALA A 88 -10.58 -21.19 -5.45
CA ALA A 88 -11.56 -21.50 -6.48
C ALA A 88 -11.26 -20.78 -7.80
N LEU A 89 -10.88 -19.50 -7.76
CA LEU A 89 -10.49 -18.75 -8.96
C LEU A 89 -9.19 -19.25 -9.58
N MET A 90 -8.17 -19.56 -8.78
CA MET A 90 -6.90 -20.11 -9.28
C MET A 90 -7.13 -21.43 -10.02
N ASN A 91 -7.94 -22.32 -9.44
CA ASN A 91 -8.31 -23.58 -10.07
C ASN A 91 -9.14 -23.39 -11.36
N HIS A 92 -10.06 -22.43 -11.36
CA HIS A 92 -10.93 -22.17 -12.52
C HIS A 92 -10.21 -21.51 -13.68
N LEU A 93 -9.31 -20.57 -13.40
CA LEU A 93 -8.60 -19.78 -14.40
C LEU A 93 -7.31 -20.47 -14.90
N ALA A 94 -6.81 -21.47 -14.17
CA ALA A 94 -5.70 -22.34 -14.54
C ALA A 94 -4.42 -21.63 -15.05
N SER A 95 -4.15 -20.38 -14.62
CA SER A 95 -3.12 -19.56 -15.26
C SER A 95 -2.50 -18.45 -14.41
N SER A 96 -3.21 -17.91 -13.42
CA SER A 96 -2.71 -16.72 -12.72
C SER A 96 -1.90 -17.09 -11.49
N LYS A 97 -0.58 -16.86 -11.56
CA LYS A 97 0.36 -17.01 -10.45
C LYS A 97 0.53 -15.73 -9.63
N CYS A 98 -0.34 -14.74 -9.82
CA CYS A 98 -0.30 -13.48 -9.10
C CYS A 98 -1.63 -13.20 -8.42
N LEU A 99 -1.55 -12.96 -7.11
CA LEU A 99 -2.70 -12.64 -6.28
C LEU A 99 -2.54 -11.23 -5.73
N GLY A 100 -3.65 -10.55 -5.51
CA GLY A 100 -3.59 -9.24 -4.92
C GLY A 100 -4.90 -8.82 -4.29
N GLY A 101 -4.82 -7.74 -3.55
CA GLY A 101 -6.03 -7.13 -3.04
C GLY A 101 -5.74 -5.86 -2.29
N ARG A 102 -6.83 -5.25 -1.82
CA ARG A 102 -6.78 -4.07 -0.97
C ARG A 102 -7.19 -4.40 0.46
N SER A 103 -6.46 -3.94 1.46
CA SER A 103 -6.82 -4.09 2.88
C SER A 103 -7.07 -5.57 3.28
N MET A 104 -8.28 -5.93 3.73
CA MET A 104 -8.66 -7.32 3.99
C MET A 104 -8.44 -8.25 2.78
N GLY A 105 -8.63 -7.73 1.56
CA GLY A 105 -8.33 -8.46 0.33
C GLY A 105 -6.84 -8.76 0.16
N ALA A 106 -5.96 -7.81 0.51
CA ALA A 106 -4.52 -8.01 0.49
C ALA A 106 -4.10 -9.13 1.46
N ARG A 107 -4.67 -9.12 2.68
CA ARG A 107 -4.45 -10.21 3.65
C ARG A 107 -4.93 -11.56 3.13
N ALA A 108 -6.11 -11.59 2.51
CA ALA A 108 -6.64 -12.81 1.92
C ALA A 108 -5.73 -13.35 0.81
N ALA A 109 -5.15 -12.46 -0.01
CA ALA A 109 -4.22 -12.84 -1.08
C ALA A 109 -2.94 -13.47 -0.52
N VAL A 110 -2.34 -12.89 0.52
CA VAL A 110 -1.16 -13.47 1.21
C VAL A 110 -1.49 -14.85 1.77
N MET A 111 -2.63 -14.99 2.46
CA MET A 111 -3.05 -16.27 3.04
C MET A 111 -3.45 -17.33 2.01
N ALA A 112 -3.76 -16.92 0.79
CA ALA A 112 -4.09 -17.81 -0.32
C ALA A 112 -2.87 -18.18 -1.17
N ALA A 113 -1.71 -17.56 -0.92
CA ALA A 113 -0.49 -17.87 -1.65
C ALA A 113 -0.12 -19.35 -1.46
N THR A 114 0.22 -19.98 -2.57
CA THR A 114 0.69 -21.37 -2.67
C THR A 114 2.11 -21.40 -3.20
N ASP A 115 2.73 -22.57 -3.30
CA ASP A 115 4.07 -22.73 -3.90
C ASP A 115 4.12 -22.33 -5.38
N GLU A 116 2.98 -22.29 -6.06
CA GLU A 116 2.87 -21.81 -7.45
C GLU A 116 2.72 -20.28 -7.54
N THR A 117 2.47 -19.60 -6.42
CA THR A 117 2.34 -18.15 -6.39
C THR A 117 3.70 -17.52 -6.62
N THR A 118 3.78 -16.60 -7.58
CA THR A 118 5.01 -15.92 -7.98
C THR A 118 5.02 -14.46 -7.56
N HIS A 119 3.86 -13.82 -7.51
CA HIS A 119 3.74 -12.38 -7.24
C HIS A 119 2.56 -12.07 -6.32
N LEU A 120 2.76 -11.12 -5.40
CA LEU A 120 1.71 -10.59 -4.53
C LEU A 120 1.61 -9.07 -4.64
N VAL A 121 0.40 -8.57 -4.91
CA VAL A 121 0.09 -7.12 -4.99
C VAL A 121 -0.73 -6.70 -3.78
N LEU A 122 -0.09 -5.99 -2.84
CA LEU A 122 -0.66 -5.69 -1.54
C LEU A 122 -0.93 -4.18 -1.39
N ILE A 123 -2.15 -3.75 -1.73
CA ILE A 123 -2.59 -2.35 -1.63
C ILE A 123 -3.19 -2.10 -0.25
N SER A 124 -2.73 -1.06 0.44
CA SER A 124 -3.18 -0.71 1.80
C SER A 124 -3.19 -1.94 2.70
N TYR A 125 -2.10 -2.73 2.71
CA TYR A 125 -2.03 -3.90 3.58
C TYR A 125 -2.20 -3.42 5.03
N PRO A 126 -3.20 -3.92 5.78
CA PRO A 126 -3.49 -3.44 7.13
C PRO A 126 -2.50 -4.11 8.08
N LEU A 127 -1.25 -3.65 8.02
CA LEU A 127 -0.08 -4.19 8.67
C LEU A 127 -0.26 -4.26 10.17
N HIS A 128 -0.87 -3.24 10.75
CA HIS A 128 -1.12 -3.20 12.18
C HIS A 128 -2.52 -2.67 12.48
N THR A 129 -2.92 -2.96 13.71
CA THR A 129 -3.98 -2.27 14.43
C THR A 129 -3.41 -1.83 15.76
N ASP A 130 -4.19 -1.09 16.55
CA ASP A 130 -3.78 -0.70 17.91
C ASP A 130 -3.35 -1.87 18.80
N LYS A 131 -3.76 -3.11 18.48
CA LYS A 131 -3.57 -4.29 19.32
C LYS A 131 -2.64 -5.35 18.73
N GLU A 132 -2.35 -5.31 17.43
CA GLU A 132 -1.79 -6.46 16.71
C GLU A 132 -0.94 -6.00 15.52
N LEU A 133 0.24 -6.60 15.38
CA LEU A 133 1.01 -6.60 14.14
C LEU A 133 0.68 -7.87 13.35
N ARG A 134 0.41 -7.71 12.05
CA ARG A 134 -0.03 -8.79 11.14
C ARG A 134 1.06 -9.11 10.13
N ASP A 135 2.28 -9.28 10.61
CA ASP A 135 3.47 -9.54 9.81
C ASP A 135 3.80 -11.03 9.67
N GLN A 136 3.33 -11.88 10.59
CA GLN A 136 3.68 -13.31 10.59
C GLN A 136 3.42 -14.00 9.24
N ILE A 137 2.23 -13.80 8.64
CA ILE A 137 1.90 -14.38 7.33
C ILE A 137 2.76 -13.83 6.18
N LEU A 138 3.37 -12.65 6.34
CA LEU A 138 4.31 -12.07 5.38
C LEU A 138 5.70 -12.68 5.54
N LEU A 139 6.14 -12.89 6.79
CA LEU A 139 7.44 -13.48 7.13
C LEU A 139 7.54 -14.96 6.74
N GLU A 140 6.39 -15.64 6.66
CA GLU A 140 6.27 -17.04 6.25
C GLU A 140 6.32 -17.24 4.72
N LEU A 141 6.23 -16.17 3.92
CA LEU A 141 6.27 -16.27 2.46
C LEU A 141 7.60 -16.86 1.97
N PRO A 142 7.58 -17.75 0.96
CA PRO A 142 8.78 -18.38 0.43
C PRO A 142 9.65 -17.36 -0.34
N PRO A 143 10.97 -17.57 -0.43
CA PRO A 143 11.89 -16.68 -1.13
C PRO A 143 11.58 -16.47 -2.62
N SER A 144 10.88 -17.42 -3.25
CA SER A 144 10.48 -17.40 -4.66
C SER A 144 9.41 -16.37 -4.99
N VAL A 145 8.64 -15.91 -4.00
CA VAL A 145 7.56 -14.92 -4.20
C VAL A 145 8.15 -13.51 -4.30
N LYS A 146 7.59 -12.70 -5.18
CA LYS A 146 7.87 -11.26 -5.25
C LYS A 146 6.68 -10.49 -4.70
N VAL A 147 6.90 -9.57 -3.78
CA VAL A 147 5.81 -8.82 -3.14
C VAL A 147 5.95 -7.34 -3.42
N ILE A 148 4.89 -6.69 -3.89
CA ILE A 148 4.80 -5.23 -3.97
C ILE A 148 3.81 -4.71 -2.92
N PHE A 149 4.28 -3.83 -2.05
CA PHE A 149 3.46 -3.08 -1.10
C PHE A 149 3.14 -1.70 -1.67
N ILE A 150 1.87 -1.32 -1.63
CA ILE A 150 1.43 0.02 -2.01
C ILE A 150 0.72 0.63 -0.80
N SER A 151 1.35 1.63 -0.18
CA SER A 151 0.87 2.24 1.06
C SER A 151 0.88 3.76 0.95
N GLY A 152 -0.15 4.38 1.51
CA GLY A 152 -0.27 5.83 1.54
C GLY A 152 0.46 6.43 2.73
N THR A 153 0.96 7.66 2.63
CA THR A 153 1.60 8.34 3.78
C THR A 153 0.63 8.70 4.91
N LYS A 154 -0.69 8.69 4.63
CA LYS A 154 -1.76 8.90 5.61
C LYS A 154 -2.50 7.59 5.94
N ASP A 155 -1.93 6.43 5.62
CA ASP A 155 -2.50 5.13 5.98
C ASP A 155 -2.27 4.80 7.46
N THR A 156 -3.31 4.93 8.27
CA THR A 156 -3.25 4.68 9.71
C THR A 156 -3.12 3.20 10.09
N MET A 157 -3.31 2.27 9.15
CA MET A 157 -3.18 0.83 9.37
C MET A 157 -1.85 0.27 8.84
N CYS A 158 -1.03 1.09 8.18
CA CYS A 158 0.25 0.70 7.61
C CYS A 158 1.29 1.80 7.81
N ASP A 159 1.91 1.78 8.99
CA ASP A 159 3.04 2.67 9.28
C ASP A 159 4.24 2.28 8.41
N LEU A 160 4.81 3.26 7.69
CA LEU A 160 5.83 3.01 6.67
C LEU A 160 7.17 2.54 7.25
N ASP A 161 7.52 3.00 8.45
CA ASP A 161 8.76 2.59 9.13
C ASP A 161 8.61 1.15 9.67
N ARG A 162 7.43 0.80 10.22
CA ARG A 162 7.12 -0.58 10.60
C ARG A 162 7.07 -1.51 9.39
N LEU A 163 6.51 -1.04 8.27
CA LEU A 163 6.51 -1.79 7.02
C LEU A 163 7.94 -2.07 6.56
N GLU A 164 8.82 -1.06 6.63
CA GLU A 164 10.23 -1.23 6.28
C GLU A 164 10.92 -2.27 7.18
N ASN A 165 10.67 -2.22 8.50
CA ASN A 165 11.18 -3.24 9.41
C ASN A 165 10.71 -4.65 9.04
N VAL A 166 9.44 -4.83 8.71
CA VAL A 166 8.91 -6.14 8.29
C VAL A 166 9.55 -6.59 6.98
N ARG A 167 9.63 -5.71 5.97
CA ARG A 167 10.27 -5.99 4.68
C ARG A 167 11.72 -6.46 4.84
N SER A 168 12.49 -5.84 5.73
CA SER A 168 13.89 -6.24 6.01
C SER A 168 14.03 -7.66 6.59
N ARG A 169 12.97 -8.19 7.21
CA ARG A 169 12.92 -9.53 7.80
C ARG A 169 12.29 -10.59 6.88
N MET A 170 11.62 -10.16 5.81
CA MET A 170 11.02 -11.09 4.85
C MET A 170 12.10 -11.80 4.04
N LYS A 171 11.91 -13.09 3.79
CA LYS A 171 12.83 -13.89 2.96
C LYS A 171 12.69 -13.60 1.47
N CYS A 172 11.50 -13.15 1.08
CA CYS A 172 11.12 -12.89 -0.29
C CYS A 172 11.52 -11.46 -0.71
N LYS A 173 11.71 -11.22 -2.01
CA LYS A 173 12.03 -9.85 -2.49
C LYS A 173 10.80 -8.97 -2.40
N THR A 174 10.98 -7.74 -1.90
CA THR A 174 9.88 -6.80 -1.71
C THR A 174 10.13 -5.46 -2.40
N TRP A 175 9.10 -4.93 -3.04
CA TRP A 175 9.03 -3.59 -3.61
C TRP A 175 8.05 -2.75 -2.79
N ARG A 176 8.28 -1.44 -2.73
CA ARG A 176 7.36 -0.49 -2.09
C ARG A 176 7.08 0.68 -3.01
N VAL A 177 5.78 0.98 -3.14
CA VAL A 177 5.28 2.22 -3.71
C VAL A 177 4.64 3.03 -2.58
N VAL A 178 5.19 4.22 -2.31
CA VAL A 178 4.60 5.17 -1.37
C VAL A 178 3.70 6.13 -2.15
N VAL A 179 2.42 6.14 -1.82
CA VAL A 179 1.44 7.05 -2.44
C VAL A 179 1.29 8.28 -1.54
N GLN A 180 1.76 9.43 -2.00
CA GLN A 180 1.72 10.65 -1.20
C GLN A 180 0.29 11.07 -0.91
N GLU A 181 0.05 11.45 0.34
CA GLU A 181 -1.20 11.99 0.88
C GLU A 181 -2.40 11.02 0.87
N ALA A 182 -2.20 9.78 0.42
CA ALA A 182 -3.26 8.78 0.37
C ALA A 182 -3.54 8.18 1.75
N ASP A 183 -4.83 8.04 2.08
CA ASP A 183 -5.30 7.32 3.26
C ASP A 183 -5.40 5.80 3.04
N HIS A 184 -5.82 5.05 4.06
CA HIS A 184 -6.05 3.59 3.94
C HIS A 184 -7.08 3.22 2.86
N GLY A 185 -7.93 4.17 2.49
CA GLY A 185 -8.89 4.15 1.38
C GLY A 185 -8.27 4.21 -0.01
N MET A 186 -6.98 4.59 -0.10
CA MET A 186 -6.35 5.14 -1.29
C MET A 186 -7.06 6.41 -1.79
N ASN A 187 -7.67 7.20 -0.88
CA ASN A 187 -8.21 8.50 -1.20
C ASN A 187 -7.20 9.60 -0.89
N LEU A 188 -7.19 10.64 -1.73
CA LEU A 188 -6.44 11.87 -1.48
C LEU A 188 -7.35 12.94 -0.87
N ARG A 189 -6.72 13.93 -0.20
CA ARG A 189 -7.39 15.14 0.26
C ARG A 189 -6.59 16.37 -0.21
N PRO A 190 -7.16 17.23 -1.07
CA PRO A 190 -8.48 17.13 -1.73
C PRO A 190 -8.63 15.90 -2.64
N LYS A 191 -9.87 15.47 -2.90
CA LYS A 191 -10.16 14.22 -3.64
C LYS A 191 -9.82 14.24 -5.12
N SER A 192 -9.54 15.41 -5.70
CA SER A 192 -9.35 15.62 -7.14
C SER A 192 -8.36 14.65 -7.79
N GLY A 193 -7.26 14.31 -7.08
CA GLY A 193 -6.26 13.38 -7.59
C GLY A 193 -6.55 11.88 -7.41
N THR A 194 -7.60 11.51 -6.67
CA THR A 194 -7.84 10.11 -6.23
C THR A 194 -7.97 9.15 -7.41
N LYS A 195 -8.69 9.58 -8.46
CA LYS A 195 -8.91 8.76 -9.65
C LYS A 195 -7.61 8.49 -10.41
N ASP A 196 -6.86 9.54 -10.68
CA ASP A 196 -5.67 9.46 -11.53
C ASP A 196 -4.50 8.82 -10.79
N VAL A 197 -4.36 9.07 -9.48
CA VAL A 197 -3.40 8.35 -8.63
C VAL A 197 -3.75 6.86 -8.54
N GLY A 198 -5.04 6.52 -8.41
CA GLY A 198 -5.50 5.14 -8.44
C GLY A 198 -5.19 4.43 -9.76
N ARG A 199 -5.39 5.12 -10.90
CA ARG A 199 -5.01 4.62 -12.23
C ARG A 199 -3.49 4.47 -12.37
N LYS A 200 -2.72 5.49 -11.99
CA LYS A 200 -1.26 5.44 -12.02
C LYS A 200 -0.72 4.28 -11.17
N THR A 201 -1.35 3.99 -10.04
CA THR A 201 -1.00 2.83 -9.21
C THR A 201 -1.18 1.52 -9.96
N GLY A 202 -2.29 1.35 -10.69
CA GLY A 202 -2.51 0.20 -11.56
C GLY A 202 -1.46 0.04 -12.65
N GLU A 203 -1.13 1.14 -13.33
CA GLU A 203 -0.10 1.18 -14.38
C GLU A 203 1.28 0.76 -13.83
N VAL A 204 1.69 1.32 -12.67
CA VAL A 204 2.97 0.98 -12.03
C VAL A 204 3.06 -0.50 -11.68
N VAL A 205 1.98 -1.10 -11.16
CA VAL A 205 1.96 -2.54 -10.85
C VAL A 205 2.03 -3.38 -12.13
N ALA A 206 1.32 -3.00 -13.19
CA ALA A 206 1.42 -3.70 -14.48
C ALA A 206 2.84 -3.61 -15.08
N HIS A 207 3.49 -2.44 -15.00
CA HIS A 207 4.89 -2.29 -15.38
C HIS A 207 5.83 -3.17 -14.53
N TRP A 208 5.59 -3.25 -13.22
CA TRP A 208 6.36 -4.09 -12.31
C TRP A 208 6.25 -5.58 -12.67
N LEU A 209 5.04 -6.08 -12.95
CA LEU A 209 4.86 -7.48 -13.35
C LEU A 209 5.58 -7.83 -14.67
N GLY A 210 5.68 -6.88 -15.60
CA GLY A 210 6.35 -7.10 -16.87
C GLY A 210 7.87 -6.97 -16.83
N ASN A 211 8.41 -6.04 -16.02
CA ASN A 211 9.81 -5.59 -16.11
C ASN A 211 10.41 -5.17 -14.75
N ALA A 212 10.19 -5.93 -13.67
CA ALA A 212 10.76 -5.60 -12.36
C ALA A 212 12.30 -5.62 -12.37
N ASP A 213 12.92 -4.45 -12.12
CA ASP A 213 14.34 -4.33 -11.77
C ASP A 213 14.51 -4.70 -10.28
N GLU A 214 15.33 -5.71 -10.01
CA GLU A 214 15.55 -6.21 -8.65
C GLU A 214 16.46 -5.30 -7.81
N GLY A 215 17.22 -4.39 -8.45
CA GLY A 215 18.04 -3.38 -7.78
C GLY A 215 17.30 -2.08 -7.46
N LYS A 216 16.11 -1.88 -8.04
CA LYS A 216 15.30 -0.66 -7.85
C LYS A 216 13.93 -1.02 -7.28
N ARG A 217 13.83 -0.98 -5.94
CA ARG A 217 12.69 -1.52 -5.19
C ARG A 217 11.83 -0.47 -4.50
N GLU A 218 12.19 0.80 -4.62
CA GLU A 218 11.44 1.92 -4.06
C GLU A 218 10.81 2.76 -5.15
N SER A 219 9.62 3.30 -4.91
CA SER A 219 8.91 4.15 -5.86
C SER A 219 7.92 5.05 -5.12
N ARG A 220 7.57 6.18 -5.74
CA ARG A 220 6.59 7.13 -5.21
C ARG A 220 5.58 7.50 -6.29
N ILE A 221 4.33 7.64 -5.87
CA ILE A 221 3.26 8.23 -6.69
C ILE A 221 2.75 9.45 -5.95
N GLY A 222 2.60 10.56 -6.66
CA GLY A 222 2.08 11.82 -6.13
C GLY A 222 1.02 12.42 -7.04
N TRP A 223 0.31 13.41 -6.52
CA TRP A 223 -0.59 14.24 -7.29
C TRP A 223 0.02 15.64 -7.40
N ASP A 224 0.23 16.09 -8.63
CA ASP A 224 0.60 17.48 -8.90
C ASP A 224 -0.68 18.33 -8.88
N HIS A 225 -0.77 19.24 -7.91
CA HIS A 225 -1.96 20.07 -7.71
C HIS A 225 -2.11 21.14 -8.79
N ASP A 226 -1.00 21.64 -9.34
CA ASP A 226 -1.00 22.72 -10.32
C ASP A 226 -1.24 22.16 -11.72
N ALA A 227 -0.55 21.08 -12.08
CA ALA A 227 -0.71 20.41 -13.36
C ALA A 227 -1.92 19.47 -13.42
N ALA A 228 -2.56 19.20 -12.29
CA ALA A 228 -3.69 18.27 -12.14
C ALA A 228 -3.40 16.90 -12.80
N ILE A 229 -2.23 16.33 -12.49
CA ILE A 229 -1.78 15.05 -13.05
C ILE A 229 -1.13 14.16 -11.97
N ALA A 230 -1.36 12.85 -12.07
CA ALA A 230 -0.65 11.88 -11.25
C ALA A 230 0.78 11.67 -11.77
N GLN A 231 1.76 11.84 -10.88
CA GLN A 231 3.19 11.67 -11.17
C GLN A 231 3.71 10.38 -10.57
N TRP A 232 4.63 9.72 -11.28
CA TRP A 232 5.36 8.54 -10.82
C TRP A 232 6.85 8.83 -10.88
N SER A 233 7.57 8.57 -9.79
CA SER A 233 9.02 8.81 -9.70
C SER A 233 9.88 7.88 -10.56
N GLY A 234 9.29 6.83 -11.14
CA GLY A 234 10.04 5.67 -11.59
C GLY A 234 10.52 4.81 -10.40
N TRP A 235 11.19 3.71 -10.71
CA TRP A 235 11.82 2.84 -9.73
C TRP A 235 13.18 3.40 -9.29
N LEU A 236 13.41 3.41 -7.98
CA LEU A 236 14.59 3.95 -7.29
C LEU A 236 15.30 2.84 -6.52
N SER A 237 16.62 2.98 -6.37
CA SER A 237 17.41 2.12 -5.48
C SER A 237 17.10 2.41 -4.01
N GLU A 238 17.31 1.43 -3.13
CA GLU A 238 17.03 1.60 -1.69
C GLU A 238 17.87 2.71 -1.04
N THR A 239 19.11 2.91 -1.49
CA THR A 239 20.04 3.93 -0.97
C THR A 239 19.70 5.35 -1.42
N SER A 240 18.93 5.53 -2.49
CA SER A 240 18.50 6.86 -2.97
C SER A 240 17.33 7.47 -2.19
N ASN A 241 16.68 6.72 -1.28
CA ASN A 241 15.50 7.18 -0.55
C ASN A 241 15.82 7.95 0.76
N THR A 242 17.08 7.98 1.21
CA THR A 242 17.50 8.64 2.46
C THR A 242 17.83 10.13 2.33
N LYS A 243 17.83 10.71 1.12
CA LYS A 243 18.30 12.09 0.89
C LYS A 243 17.24 13.21 0.99
N SER A 244 16.01 12.94 1.43
CA SER A 244 14.94 13.96 1.47
C SER A 244 14.47 14.36 2.88
N LYS A 245 15.33 14.24 3.91
CA LYS A 245 14.99 14.59 5.30
C LYS A 245 15.77 15.80 5.88
N ASP A 246 16.69 16.41 5.14
CA ASP A 246 17.62 17.42 5.70
C ASP A 246 17.39 18.89 5.25
N ASP A 247 16.33 19.21 4.49
CA ASP A 247 16.09 20.59 4.01
C ASP A 247 15.04 21.38 4.84
N ASP A 248 14.98 21.18 6.15
CA ASP A 248 14.12 22.00 7.04
C ASP A 248 14.72 22.17 8.45
N VAL A 249 15.93 22.75 8.56
CA VAL A 249 16.38 23.36 9.83
C VAL A 249 17.23 24.63 9.61
N ALA A 250 16.62 25.75 10.01
CA ALA A 250 17.20 26.98 10.58
C ALA A 250 17.95 27.96 9.66
N ASP A 251 17.21 29.00 9.23
CA ASP A 251 17.75 30.35 9.11
C ASP A 251 17.69 31.04 10.49
N SER A 252 18.84 31.20 11.13
CA SER A 252 19.05 32.18 12.20
C SER A 252 20.54 32.52 12.32
N ASN A 253 21.07 33.23 11.33
CA ASN A 253 22.37 33.88 11.48
C ASN A 253 22.18 35.21 12.24
N HIS A 254 22.38 35.19 13.57
CA HIS A 254 22.68 36.39 14.32
C HIS A 254 24.15 36.39 14.73
N VAL A 255 24.83 37.45 14.29
CA VAL A 255 26.26 37.69 14.31
C VAL A 255 26.81 37.73 15.74
N GLN A 256 27.86 36.95 16.00
CA GLN A 256 28.72 37.12 17.16
C GLN A 256 29.60 38.36 16.99
N THR A 257 29.51 39.30 17.92
CA THR A 257 30.66 40.14 18.28
C THR A 257 30.90 40.01 19.77
N SER A 258 32.03 39.38 20.09
CA SER A 258 32.61 39.30 21.42
C SER A 258 32.97 40.69 21.95
N ASN A 259 32.56 41.00 23.18
CA ASN A 259 33.31 41.96 23.97
C ASN A 259 33.41 41.51 25.43
N HIS A 260 34.65 41.45 25.87
CA HIS A 260 35.11 40.95 27.16
C HIS A 260 35.11 42.13 28.13
N GLN A 261 34.36 42.08 29.23
CA GLN A 261 34.69 42.89 30.41
C GLN A 261 34.10 42.31 31.71
N SER A 262 35.04 42.03 32.61
CA SER A 262 34.90 41.58 34.00
C SER A 262 34.09 42.54 34.87
N LYS A 263 33.28 42.01 35.81
CA LYS A 263 33.24 42.45 37.23
C LYS A 263 32.30 41.62 38.12
N ARG A 264 32.91 41.08 39.18
CA ARG A 264 32.48 41.01 40.60
C ARG A 264 31.24 40.19 41.03
N LYS A 265 31.61 39.09 41.69
CA LYS A 265 31.01 38.41 42.86
C LYS A 265 30.30 39.35 43.85
N VAL A 266 29.05 39.03 44.22
CA VAL A 266 28.48 39.27 45.56
C VAL A 266 27.63 38.08 45.95
N GLU A 267 27.95 37.56 47.11
CA GLU A 267 27.39 36.44 47.84
C GLU A 267 26.26 36.95 48.76
N LYS A 268 25.15 36.22 48.91
CA LYS A 268 24.31 36.30 50.11
C LYS A 268 23.53 35.00 50.31
N THR A 269 23.59 34.55 51.56
CA THR A 269 23.22 33.27 52.17
C THR A 269 21.84 33.29 52.84
N HIS A 270 21.43 32.10 53.33
CA HIS A 270 20.35 31.76 54.27
C HIS A 270 18.92 31.65 53.68
N ASP A 271 18.06 30.70 54.05
CA ASP A 271 18.15 29.57 54.99
C ASP A 271 17.05 28.52 54.67
N GLU A 272 17.31 27.29 55.11
CA GLU A 272 16.43 26.18 55.51
C GLU A 272 14.98 26.53 55.98
N LEU A 273 13.91 25.70 55.98
CA LEU A 273 13.66 24.27 56.22
C LEU A 273 12.20 23.87 55.81
N LYS A 274 11.98 22.54 55.71
CA LYS A 274 10.82 21.70 55.27
C LYS A 274 9.53 21.76 56.16
N PRO A 275 8.54 20.80 56.10
CA PRO A 275 7.58 20.38 55.05
C PRO A 275 6.11 20.14 55.59
N SER A 276 5.27 19.44 54.79
CA SER A 276 4.03 18.68 55.13
C SER A 276 2.70 19.37 54.73
N LYS A 277 1.65 18.72 54.19
CA LYS A 277 0.98 17.46 54.57
C LYS A 277 0.18 16.85 53.40
N LYS A 278 0.15 15.51 53.37
CA LYS A 278 -0.85 14.66 52.67
C LYS A 278 -2.26 14.91 53.23
N ARG A 279 -3.30 14.83 52.39
CA ARG A 279 -4.68 14.55 52.85
C ARG A 279 -5.35 13.46 52.00
N LYS A 280 -5.94 12.51 52.70
CA LYS A 280 -6.59 11.26 52.25
C LYS A 280 -7.96 11.50 51.59
N ARG A 281 -8.26 10.60 50.64
CA ARG A 281 -9.53 9.95 50.26
C ARG A 281 -10.82 10.42 50.94
N ARG A 282 -11.89 10.54 50.13
CA ARG A 282 -13.25 10.16 50.53
C ARG A 282 -14.02 9.58 49.33
N THR A 283 -14.44 8.34 49.49
CA THR A 283 -15.42 7.62 48.67
C THR A 283 -16.84 8.11 48.96
N ARG A 284 -17.64 8.20 47.92
CA ARG A 284 -19.03 7.72 47.88
C ARG A 284 -19.39 7.41 46.42
#